data_AF-A0A929L469-F1
#
_entry.id   AF-A0A929L469-F1
#
_cell.length_a   1.000
_cell.length_b   1.000
_cell.length_c   1.000
_cell.angle_alpha   90.00
_cell.angle_beta   90.00
_cell.angle_gamma   90.00
#
_symmetry.space_group_name_H-M   'P 1'
#
loop_
_entity.id
_entity.type
_entity.pdbx_description
1 polymer ?
#
loop_
_entity_poly.entity_id
_entity_poly.type
_entity_poly.pdbx_seq_one_letter_code
_entity_poly.pdbx_strand_id
1 'polypeptide(L)'
;MQKEIYSLPVPDLNLHPEDPVIAAISGGPDSMALLSWLEHHHLNYVIAHVNYHKRQTSGRDEQIVRDWAARYQRPLWVLNPHYQAQFGNFQGWARNIRYAFFARLGALYQTKFVFVGHQQDDAIETWMMQKKRQLIPERYGLQTISQLGKLVLVRPFLAFSKADLQRHCQAEGILYGVDESNVSDAYLRNQLRHSRIEPADEPTRQSWLQAMANDNQVLQSLQDQAFQLAKANDFEAILKSGAGFLALDLLLYPWTNVHFSKPHLEDLLAKLQSKSMQTLSLKAKDSPLFSSSVLLAPAFQKRASGPGFEPSACAASSTRYSFKCLDNFVGPSTFPRPFDASYMKQKGKSKNIQYTQSIEPIQNEAHPSFPLSLLPLEMVSGSRNLNVQVVANKLVVRPAGWISFYVDSKDQLDALMAQSFEWGCFALCQEGKKIESFATQADDFPLIIRSYQLHDSIEMRFGTKKINRLWIDRKIAQIFRPFYPVIEGRKGILFAALAGCDRSHFMENATAHMLKLHT
;
A
#
# COMPACT_ATOMS: atom_id res chain seq x y z
N MET A 1 -13.14 -39.32 -13.73
CA MET A 1 -11.69 -39.45 -14.00
C MET A 1 -10.95 -39.16 -12.70
N GLN A 2 -9.99 -40.00 -12.30
CA GLN A 2 -9.18 -39.72 -11.11
C GLN A 2 -8.17 -38.62 -11.47
N LYS A 3 -8.08 -37.57 -10.66
CA LYS A 3 -7.09 -36.50 -10.88
C LYS A 3 -5.76 -36.97 -10.33
N GLU A 4 -4.76 -37.10 -11.19
CA GLU A 4 -3.41 -37.50 -10.79
C GLU A 4 -2.63 -36.28 -10.31
N ILE A 5 -2.06 -36.33 -9.11
CA ILE A 5 -1.36 -35.17 -8.53
C ILE A 5 -0.04 -34.89 -9.25
N TYR A 6 0.70 -35.94 -9.63
CA TYR A 6 1.96 -35.82 -10.36
C TYR A 6 1.82 -35.34 -11.81
N SER A 7 0.61 -35.36 -12.40
CA SER A 7 0.37 -34.78 -13.73
C SER A 7 0.21 -33.25 -13.69
N LEU A 8 0.09 -32.66 -12.50
CA LEU A 8 0.02 -31.22 -12.31
C LEU A 8 1.41 -30.58 -12.53
N PRO A 9 1.61 -29.77 -13.58
CA PRO A 9 2.91 -29.14 -13.82
C PRO A 9 3.27 -28.13 -12.72
N VAL A 10 4.58 -27.95 -12.50
CA VAL A 10 5.09 -26.82 -11.72
C VAL A 10 4.62 -25.52 -12.39
N PRO A 11 4.00 -24.56 -11.66
CA PRO A 11 3.63 -23.29 -12.24
C PRO A 11 4.85 -22.56 -12.82
N ASP A 12 4.66 -21.77 -13.89
CA ASP A 12 5.75 -20.93 -14.40
C ASP A 12 6.10 -19.84 -13.36
N LEU A 13 7.29 -19.99 -12.79
CA LEU A 13 7.85 -19.12 -11.75
C LEU A 13 9.18 -18.51 -12.20
N ASN A 14 9.67 -18.83 -13.40
CA ASN A 14 11.06 -18.55 -13.84
C ASN A 14 12.11 -18.99 -12.80
N LEU A 15 12.00 -20.24 -12.33
CA LEU A 15 12.96 -20.88 -11.42
C LEU A 15 13.99 -21.68 -12.21
N HIS A 16 15.27 -21.57 -11.83
CA HIS A 16 16.28 -22.57 -12.16
C HIS A 16 16.04 -23.82 -11.29
N PRO A 17 16.34 -25.06 -11.75
CA PRO A 17 16.13 -26.28 -10.94
C PRO A 17 16.82 -26.25 -9.57
N GLU A 18 17.98 -25.60 -9.50
CA GLU A 18 18.77 -25.40 -8.27
C GLU A 18 18.23 -24.30 -7.34
N ASP A 19 17.28 -23.46 -7.78
CA ASP A 19 16.76 -22.36 -6.97
C ASP A 19 15.93 -22.93 -5.80
N PRO A 20 16.30 -22.67 -4.54
CA PRO A 20 15.57 -23.21 -3.40
C PRO A 20 14.17 -22.58 -3.29
N VAL A 21 13.18 -23.39 -2.93
CA VAL A 21 11.83 -22.94 -2.58
C VAL A 21 11.46 -23.35 -1.15
N ILE A 22 10.59 -22.58 -0.49
CA ILE A 22 10.17 -22.90 0.88
C ILE A 22 8.91 -23.77 0.83
N ALA A 23 8.98 -24.99 1.32
CA ALA A 23 7.84 -25.87 1.54
C ALA A 23 7.26 -25.62 2.94
N ALA A 24 6.08 -25.02 3.04
CA ALA A 24 5.45 -24.70 4.32
C ALA A 24 4.53 -25.83 4.78
N ILE A 25 5.02 -26.67 5.70
CA ILE A 25 4.45 -27.99 6.01
C ILE A 25 3.87 -28.04 7.42
N SER A 26 2.64 -28.55 7.56
CA SER A 26 1.97 -28.73 8.85
C SER A 26 1.97 -30.18 9.38
N GLY A 27 2.34 -31.15 8.53
CA GLY A 27 2.26 -32.59 8.85
C GLY A 27 0.91 -33.23 8.49
N GLY A 28 -0.10 -32.43 8.12
CA GLY A 28 -1.39 -32.93 7.63
C GLY A 28 -1.36 -33.38 6.16
N PRO A 29 -2.39 -34.10 5.68
CA PRO A 29 -2.39 -34.77 4.37
C PRO A 29 -2.07 -33.81 3.22
N ASP A 30 -2.73 -32.65 3.17
CA ASP A 30 -2.56 -31.66 2.12
C ASP A 30 -1.11 -31.13 2.00
N SER A 31 -0.38 -31.13 3.13
CA SER A 31 1.02 -30.71 3.19
C SER A 31 2.01 -31.86 2.91
N MET A 32 1.66 -33.11 3.25
CA MET A 32 2.50 -34.26 2.92
C MET A 32 2.38 -34.63 1.43
N ALA A 33 1.19 -34.49 0.84
CA ALA A 33 1.00 -34.52 -0.61
C ALA A 33 1.84 -33.46 -1.33
N LEU A 34 1.98 -32.26 -0.74
CA LEU A 34 2.82 -31.20 -1.31
C LEU A 34 4.30 -31.60 -1.32
N LEU A 35 4.80 -32.21 -0.24
CA LEU A 35 6.17 -32.71 -0.21
C LEU A 35 6.42 -33.79 -1.27
N SER A 36 5.50 -34.74 -1.44
CA SER A 36 5.62 -35.78 -2.48
C SER A 36 5.62 -35.19 -3.89
N TRP A 37 4.75 -34.20 -4.15
CA TRP A 37 4.71 -33.50 -5.43
C TRP A 37 5.99 -32.69 -5.70
N LEU A 38 6.53 -31.97 -4.70
CA LEU A 38 7.79 -31.24 -4.82
C LEU A 38 8.97 -32.19 -5.13
N GLU A 39 9.00 -33.35 -4.48
CA GLU A 39 10.04 -34.38 -4.69
C GLU A 39 9.92 -35.04 -6.08
N HIS A 40 8.70 -35.36 -6.52
CA HIS A 40 8.42 -35.91 -7.85
C HIS A 40 8.89 -34.99 -8.98
N HIS A 41 8.69 -33.68 -8.84
CA HIS A 41 9.17 -32.69 -9.81
C HIS A 41 10.62 -32.22 -9.58
N HIS A 42 11.37 -32.91 -8.71
CA HIS A 42 12.79 -32.66 -8.41
C HIS A 42 13.14 -31.21 -8.04
N LEU A 43 12.20 -30.49 -7.40
CA LEU A 43 12.44 -29.12 -6.98
C LEU A 43 13.44 -29.09 -5.81
N ASN A 44 14.34 -28.11 -5.80
CA ASN A 44 15.15 -27.84 -4.62
C ASN A 44 14.28 -27.17 -3.55
N TYR A 45 14.00 -27.83 -2.43
CA TYR A 45 13.16 -27.27 -1.37
C TYR A 45 13.73 -27.37 0.05
N VAL A 46 13.44 -26.35 0.84
CA VAL A 46 13.64 -26.30 2.30
C VAL A 46 12.30 -26.41 3.01
N ILE A 47 12.21 -27.30 4.01
CA ILE A 47 11.00 -27.55 4.78
C ILE A 47 10.90 -26.54 5.93
N ALA A 48 9.76 -25.87 6.03
CA ALA A 48 9.42 -24.91 7.07
C ALA A 48 8.19 -25.39 7.86
N HIS A 49 8.42 -25.92 9.05
CA HIS A 49 7.38 -26.39 9.97
C HIS A 49 7.20 -25.42 11.14
N VAL A 50 5.96 -25.25 11.61
CA VAL A 50 5.66 -24.41 12.80
C VAL A 50 4.76 -25.19 13.75
N ASN A 51 5.32 -25.61 14.89
CA ASN A 51 4.60 -26.35 15.91
C ASN A 51 4.09 -25.41 17.01
N TYR A 52 2.79 -25.19 17.06
CA TYR A 52 2.15 -24.32 18.06
C TYR A 52 1.89 -25.00 19.41
N HIS A 53 2.19 -26.30 19.54
CA HIS A 53 1.92 -27.11 20.73
C HIS A 53 0.47 -26.99 21.26
N LYS A 54 -0.50 -26.81 20.35
CA LYS A 54 -1.94 -26.66 20.67
C LYS A 54 -2.72 -27.97 20.71
N ARG A 55 -2.10 -29.07 20.27
CA ARG A 55 -2.72 -30.40 20.17
C ARG A 55 -1.75 -31.43 20.75
N GLN A 56 -2.28 -32.47 21.40
CA GLN A 56 -1.46 -33.59 21.85
C GLN A 56 -0.79 -34.32 20.67
N THR A 57 -1.47 -34.39 19.51
CA THR A 57 -0.92 -34.96 18.26
C THR A 57 0.26 -34.17 17.67
N SER A 58 0.49 -32.92 18.09
CA SER A 58 1.44 -32.02 17.41
C SER A 58 2.89 -32.54 17.41
N GLY A 59 3.28 -33.36 18.38
CA GLY A 59 4.58 -34.04 18.37
C GLY A 59 4.68 -35.15 17.31
N ARG A 60 3.60 -35.92 17.09
CA ARG A 60 3.50 -36.91 16.00
C ARG A 60 3.56 -36.21 14.65
N ASP A 61 2.80 -35.13 14.50
CA ASP A 61 2.69 -34.38 13.25
C ASP A 61 4.05 -33.75 12.87
N GLU A 62 4.82 -33.26 13.86
CA GLU A 62 6.21 -32.83 13.68
C GLU A 62 7.16 -34.00 13.33
N GLN A 63 7.02 -35.16 14.00
CA GLN A 63 7.87 -36.32 13.74
C GLN A 63 7.73 -36.83 12.31
N ILE A 64 6.51 -36.90 11.76
CA ILE A 64 6.26 -37.27 10.36
C ILE A 64 7.03 -36.35 9.38
N VAL A 65 7.11 -35.06 9.69
CA VAL A 65 7.87 -34.08 8.87
C VAL A 65 9.38 -34.25 9.05
N ARG A 66 9.85 -34.61 10.25
CA ARG A 66 11.26 -34.94 10.51
C ARG A 66 11.70 -36.21 9.78
N ASP A 67 10.86 -37.25 9.78
CA ASP A 67 11.12 -38.51 9.10
C ASP A 67 11.19 -38.32 7.58
N TRP A 68 10.30 -37.50 7.01
CA TRP A 68 10.39 -37.10 5.59
C TRP A 68 11.69 -36.35 5.29
N ALA A 69 12.03 -35.34 6.10
CA ALA A 69 13.23 -34.55 5.91
C ALA A 69 14.50 -35.40 5.94
N ALA A 70 14.58 -36.37 6.85
CA ALA A 70 15.67 -37.32 6.94
C ALA A 70 15.71 -38.28 5.74
N ARG A 71 14.57 -38.85 5.34
CA ARG A 71 14.47 -39.80 4.22
C ARG A 71 14.92 -39.21 2.89
N TYR A 72 14.53 -37.97 2.60
CA TYR A 72 14.86 -37.28 1.34
C TYR A 72 16.04 -36.30 1.47
N GLN A 73 16.74 -36.31 2.62
CA GLN A 73 17.92 -35.46 2.89
C GLN A 73 17.68 -33.96 2.68
N ARG A 74 16.47 -33.48 3.02
CA ARG A 74 16.04 -32.10 2.80
C ARG A 74 16.25 -31.24 4.06
N PRO A 75 16.71 -29.97 3.94
CA PRO A 75 16.84 -29.08 5.08
C PRO A 75 15.49 -28.83 5.77
N LEU A 76 15.45 -28.92 7.09
CA LEU A 76 14.24 -28.72 7.90
C LEU A 76 14.46 -27.65 8.97
N TRP A 77 13.58 -26.65 8.98
CA TRP A 77 13.46 -25.65 10.03
C TRP A 77 12.14 -25.83 10.77
N VAL A 78 12.24 -26.02 12.09
CA VAL A 78 11.09 -26.10 12.99
C VAL A 78 11.07 -24.85 13.88
N LEU A 79 9.93 -24.16 13.92
CA LEU A 79 9.68 -23.04 14.82
C LEU A 79 8.62 -23.41 15.85
N ASN A 80 8.93 -23.20 17.13
CA ASN A 80 8.07 -23.53 18.28
C ASN A 80 7.66 -22.23 19.02
N PRO A 81 6.66 -21.48 18.53
CA PRO A 81 6.30 -20.17 19.09
C PRO A 81 5.32 -20.30 20.27
N HIS A 82 5.58 -19.59 21.35
CA HIS A 82 4.69 -19.54 22.51
C HIS A 82 3.62 -18.45 22.37
N TYR A 83 2.35 -18.85 22.44
CA TYR A 83 1.21 -17.92 22.43
C TYR A 83 0.89 -17.37 23.82
N GLN A 84 0.59 -16.08 23.91
CA GLN A 84 0.06 -15.41 25.10
C GLN A 84 -1.22 -14.66 24.71
N ALA A 85 -2.22 -14.66 25.60
CA ALA A 85 -3.54 -14.07 25.32
C ALA A 85 -3.49 -12.56 24.99
N GLN A 86 -2.48 -11.84 25.52
CA GLN A 86 -2.23 -10.43 25.22
C GLN A 86 -1.92 -10.13 23.74
N PHE A 87 -1.60 -11.14 22.92
CA PHE A 87 -1.40 -10.97 21.47
C PHE A 87 -2.72 -10.99 20.67
N GLY A 88 -3.87 -10.90 21.35
CA GLY A 88 -5.18 -10.75 20.73
C GLY A 88 -5.75 -12.07 20.24
N ASN A 89 -5.87 -12.23 18.92
CA ASN A 89 -6.47 -13.43 18.34
C ASN A 89 -5.40 -14.44 17.88
N PHE A 90 -5.49 -15.67 18.39
CA PHE A 90 -4.56 -16.77 18.06
C PHE A 90 -4.38 -17.00 16.55
N GLN A 91 -5.43 -16.98 15.73
CA GLN A 91 -5.28 -17.21 14.28
C GLN A 91 -4.54 -16.06 13.58
N GLY A 92 -4.81 -14.81 14.01
CA GLY A 92 -4.10 -13.63 13.50
C GLY A 92 -2.61 -13.69 13.87
N TRP A 93 -2.32 -13.96 15.14
CA TRP A 93 -0.98 -14.15 15.65
C TRP A 93 -0.24 -15.30 14.94
N ALA A 94 -0.83 -16.49 14.82
CA ALA A 94 -0.24 -17.65 14.15
C ALA A 94 -0.02 -17.43 12.64
N ARG A 95 -0.88 -16.61 11.99
CA ARG A 95 -0.65 -16.18 10.61
C ARG A 95 0.56 -15.26 10.52
N ASN A 96 0.69 -14.29 11.42
CA ASN A 96 1.81 -13.35 11.46
C ASN A 96 3.14 -14.05 11.77
N ILE A 97 3.16 -14.98 12.73
CA ILE A 97 4.35 -15.79 13.07
C ILE A 97 4.82 -16.63 11.88
N ARG A 98 3.92 -17.37 11.21
CA ARG A 98 4.27 -18.13 9.99
C ARG A 98 4.90 -17.22 8.92
N TYR A 99 4.32 -16.07 8.66
CA TYR A 99 4.80 -15.19 7.59
C TYR A 99 6.12 -14.50 7.94
N ALA A 100 6.34 -14.14 9.22
CA ALA A 100 7.63 -13.67 9.70
C ALA A 100 8.71 -14.77 9.60
N PHE A 101 8.35 -16.02 9.89
CA PHE A 101 9.25 -17.17 9.74
C PHE A 101 9.63 -17.43 8.28
N PHE A 102 8.64 -17.50 7.37
CA PHE A 102 8.89 -17.66 5.94
C PHE A 102 9.71 -16.50 5.36
N ALA A 103 9.53 -15.27 5.86
CA ALA A 103 10.34 -14.12 5.42
C ALA A 103 11.80 -14.23 5.86
N ARG A 104 12.08 -14.79 7.04
CA ARG A 104 13.45 -15.09 7.50
C ARG A 104 14.10 -16.20 6.67
N LEU A 105 13.36 -17.27 6.37
CA LEU A 105 13.86 -18.33 5.50
C LEU A 105 14.08 -17.84 4.07
N GLY A 106 13.21 -16.98 3.54
CA GLY A 106 13.37 -16.39 2.20
C GLY A 106 14.62 -15.53 2.10
N ALA A 107 14.94 -14.77 3.15
CA ALA A 107 16.20 -14.03 3.23
C ALA A 107 17.43 -14.96 3.35
N LEU A 108 17.33 -16.06 4.11
CA LEU A 108 18.43 -17.02 4.32
C LEU A 108 18.75 -17.84 3.06
N TYR A 109 17.72 -18.33 2.37
CA TYR A 109 17.84 -19.14 1.16
C TYR A 109 17.75 -18.32 -0.12
N GLN A 110 17.77 -16.98 -0.02
CA GLN A 110 17.70 -16.04 -1.15
C GLN A 110 16.49 -16.25 -2.09
N THR A 111 15.39 -16.82 -1.57
CA THR A 111 14.18 -17.15 -2.32
C THR A 111 12.98 -16.34 -1.90
N LYS A 112 12.11 -16.05 -2.87
CA LYS A 112 10.79 -15.43 -2.63
C LYS A 112 9.67 -16.46 -2.55
N PHE A 113 9.86 -17.68 -3.03
CA PHE A 113 8.75 -18.62 -3.27
C PHE A 113 8.46 -19.50 -2.05
N VAL A 114 7.19 -19.54 -1.66
CA VAL A 114 6.68 -20.36 -0.55
C VAL A 114 5.50 -21.19 -1.04
N PHE A 115 5.70 -22.49 -1.14
CA PHE A 115 4.66 -23.46 -1.51
C PHE A 115 3.84 -23.82 -0.27
N VAL A 116 2.51 -23.77 -0.39
CA VAL A 116 1.56 -24.18 0.66
C VAL A 116 0.52 -25.14 0.08
N GLY A 117 0.20 -26.20 0.83
CA GLY A 117 -0.80 -27.22 0.45
C GLY A 117 -2.25 -26.74 0.59
N HIS A 118 -2.57 -25.52 0.16
CA HIS A 118 -3.97 -25.06 0.10
C HIS A 118 -4.66 -25.70 -1.12
N GLN A 119 -5.92 -26.09 -0.94
CA GLN A 119 -6.66 -26.87 -1.92
C GLN A 119 -8.00 -26.21 -2.36
N GLN A 120 -8.80 -26.92 -3.14
CA GLN A 120 -10.05 -26.42 -3.74
C GLN A 120 -11.11 -26.01 -2.69
N ASP A 121 -11.28 -26.82 -1.65
CA ASP A 121 -12.21 -26.54 -0.54
C ASP A 121 -11.81 -25.25 0.20
N ASP A 122 -10.50 -25.03 0.41
CA ASP A 122 -9.98 -23.79 0.99
C ASP A 122 -10.29 -22.55 0.12
N ALA A 123 -10.35 -22.71 -1.20
CA ALA A 123 -10.75 -21.64 -2.12
C ALA A 123 -12.25 -21.34 -2.01
N ILE A 124 -13.10 -22.36 -1.98
CA ILE A 124 -14.55 -22.23 -1.80
C ILE A 124 -14.88 -21.59 -0.44
N GLU A 125 -14.26 -22.06 0.65
CA GLU A 125 -14.37 -21.45 1.98
C GLU A 125 -13.98 -19.97 1.97
N THR A 126 -12.89 -19.64 1.29
CA THR A 126 -12.39 -18.26 1.17
C THR A 126 -13.39 -17.38 0.41
N TRP A 127 -13.95 -17.87 -0.71
CA TRP A 127 -14.99 -17.19 -1.48
C TRP A 127 -16.26 -16.92 -0.64
N MET A 128 -16.79 -17.95 0.03
CA MET A 128 -17.97 -17.79 0.89
C MET A 128 -17.73 -16.78 2.02
N MET A 129 -16.54 -16.80 2.64
CA MET A 129 -16.17 -15.82 3.67
C MET A 129 -16.00 -14.40 3.10
N GLN A 130 -15.45 -14.23 1.89
CA GLN A 130 -15.34 -12.93 1.22
C GLN A 130 -16.74 -12.35 0.95
N LYS A 131 -17.63 -13.12 0.33
CA LYS A 131 -19.02 -12.70 0.04
C LYS A 131 -19.76 -12.30 1.33
N LYS A 132 -19.62 -13.05 2.42
CA LYS A 132 -20.23 -12.70 3.73
C LYS A 132 -19.67 -11.40 4.34
N ARG A 133 -18.41 -11.03 4.04
CA ARG A 133 -17.77 -9.81 4.58
C ARG A 133 -18.06 -8.54 3.78
N GLN A 134 -18.61 -8.65 2.57
CA GLN A 134 -18.87 -7.52 1.66
C GLN A 134 -17.63 -6.65 1.35
N LEU A 135 -16.42 -7.18 1.59
CA LEU A 135 -15.15 -6.60 1.14
C LEU A 135 -14.88 -7.09 -0.28
N ILE A 136 -14.31 -6.22 -1.11
CA ILE A 136 -13.99 -6.55 -2.50
C ILE A 136 -12.57 -7.10 -2.56
N PRO A 137 -12.39 -8.40 -2.85
CA PRO A 137 -11.06 -8.95 -2.99
C PRO A 137 -10.46 -8.60 -4.36
N GLU A 138 -9.14 -8.76 -4.48
CA GLU A 138 -8.44 -8.80 -5.78
C GLU A 138 -8.96 -9.96 -6.65
N ARG A 139 -9.26 -11.11 -6.04
CA ARG A 139 -9.92 -12.26 -6.65
C ARG A 139 -10.77 -13.00 -5.60
N TYR A 140 -11.94 -13.48 -5.99
CA TYR A 140 -12.73 -14.40 -5.18
C TYR A 140 -12.08 -15.78 -5.08
N GLY A 141 -12.03 -16.33 -3.87
CA GLY A 141 -11.35 -17.58 -3.53
C GLY A 141 -9.85 -17.41 -3.30
N LEU A 142 -9.06 -18.36 -3.79
CA LEU A 142 -7.60 -18.35 -3.75
C LEU A 142 -7.02 -18.35 -5.17
N GLN A 143 -5.83 -17.77 -5.33
CA GLN A 143 -5.03 -17.84 -6.58
C GLN A 143 -3.91 -18.87 -6.43
N THR A 144 -3.53 -19.51 -7.54
CA THR A 144 -2.37 -20.42 -7.60
C THR A 144 -1.08 -19.72 -7.21
N ILE A 145 -0.91 -18.45 -7.61
CA ILE A 145 0.21 -17.58 -7.27
C ILE A 145 -0.36 -16.29 -6.68
N SER A 146 0.17 -15.81 -5.54
CA SER A 146 -0.25 -14.51 -4.96
C SER A 146 0.87 -13.87 -4.14
N GLN A 147 0.99 -12.54 -4.22
CA GLN A 147 1.99 -11.80 -3.43
C GLN A 147 1.68 -11.78 -1.92
N LEU A 148 2.74 -11.86 -1.12
CA LEU A 148 2.74 -11.74 0.33
C LEU A 148 3.96 -10.92 0.81
N GLY A 149 3.88 -9.60 0.70
CA GLY A 149 5.00 -8.71 1.01
C GLY A 149 6.13 -8.93 -0.01
N LYS A 150 7.31 -9.35 0.43
CA LYS A 150 8.41 -9.76 -0.47
C LYS A 150 8.32 -11.21 -0.96
N LEU A 151 7.43 -12.02 -0.38
CA LEU A 151 7.26 -13.43 -0.72
C LEU A 151 6.16 -13.64 -1.77
N VAL A 152 6.27 -14.73 -2.52
CA VAL A 152 5.29 -15.23 -3.48
C VAL A 152 4.74 -16.53 -2.91
N LEU A 153 3.44 -16.58 -2.60
CA LEU A 153 2.79 -17.81 -2.16
C LEU A 153 2.32 -18.62 -3.37
N VAL A 154 2.74 -19.88 -3.45
CA VAL A 154 2.38 -20.84 -4.52
C VAL A 154 1.46 -21.92 -3.95
N ARG A 155 0.37 -22.24 -4.66
CA ARG A 155 -0.72 -23.13 -4.25
C ARG A 155 -1.05 -24.09 -5.40
N PRO A 156 -0.28 -25.18 -5.60
CA PRO A 156 -0.50 -26.09 -6.71
C PRO A 156 -1.91 -26.72 -6.68
N PHE A 157 -2.40 -27.08 -5.49
CA PHE A 157 -3.56 -27.98 -5.36
C PHE A 157 -4.95 -27.33 -5.41
N LEU A 158 -5.11 -26.08 -5.86
CA LEU A 158 -6.43 -25.42 -5.92
C LEU A 158 -7.45 -26.08 -6.87
N ALA A 159 -7.00 -27.02 -7.73
CA ALA A 159 -7.86 -27.84 -8.59
C ALA A 159 -8.28 -29.19 -7.95
N PHE A 160 -7.75 -29.53 -6.78
CA PHE A 160 -7.93 -30.80 -6.09
C PHE A 160 -8.70 -30.58 -4.79
N SER A 161 -9.65 -31.46 -4.47
CA SER A 161 -10.34 -31.48 -3.17
C SER A 161 -9.44 -32.07 -2.08
N LYS A 162 -9.76 -31.85 -0.81
CA LYS A 162 -9.08 -32.54 0.30
C LYS A 162 -9.14 -34.08 0.16
N ALA A 163 -10.26 -34.60 -0.34
CA ALA A 163 -10.45 -36.03 -0.58
C ALA A 163 -9.55 -36.57 -1.72
N ASP A 164 -9.17 -35.74 -2.70
CA ASP A 164 -8.17 -36.11 -3.72
C ASP A 164 -6.78 -36.24 -3.10
N LEU A 165 -6.38 -35.26 -2.27
CA LEU A 165 -5.07 -35.27 -1.59
C LEU A 165 -4.92 -36.42 -0.60
N GLN A 166 -5.98 -36.74 0.15
CA GLN A 166 -6.00 -37.89 1.07
C GLN A 166 -5.89 -39.23 0.33
N ARG A 167 -6.62 -39.41 -0.79
CA ARG A 167 -6.53 -40.63 -1.60
C ARG A 167 -5.16 -40.80 -2.25
N HIS A 168 -4.54 -39.72 -2.71
CA HIS A 168 -3.16 -39.76 -3.18
C HIS A 168 -2.19 -40.19 -2.07
N CYS A 169 -2.29 -39.61 -0.86
CA CYS A 169 -1.45 -40.03 0.25
C CYS A 169 -1.62 -41.52 0.59
N GLN A 170 -2.84 -42.04 0.52
CA GLN A 170 -3.13 -43.46 0.74
C GLN A 170 -2.54 -44.36 -0.37
N ALA A 171 -2.69 -43.97 -1.64
CA ALA A 171 -2.17 -44.73 -2.78
C ALA A 171 -0.63 -44.80 -2.79
N GLU A 172 0.04 -43.71 -2.43
CA GLU A 172 1.50 -43.59 -2.41
C GLU A 172 2.14 -44.07 -1.09
N GLY A 173 1.35 -44.49 -0.10
CA GLY A 173 1.85 -44.88 1.23
C GLY A 173 2.47 -43.72 2.03
N ILE A 174 2.07 -42.48 1.76
CA ILE A 174 2.58 -41.28 2.43
C ILE A 174 1.96 -41.19 3.83
N LEU A 175 2.80 -41.16 4.86
CA LEU A 175 2.36 -40.91 6.23
C LEU A 175 1.96 -39.45 6.43
N TYR A 176 0.83 -39.22 7.11
CA TYR A 176 0.35 -37.89 7.48
C TYR A 176 -0.40 -37.92 8.82
N GLY A 177 -0.41 -36.78 9.50
CA GLY A 177 -1.20 -36.57 10.70
C GLY A 177 -2.68 -36.50 10.37
N VAL A 178 -3.47 -37.44 10.92
CA VAL A 178 -4.93 -37.35 10.95
C VAL A 178 -5.33 -36.43 12.11
N ASP A 179 -6.15 -35.41 11.82
CA ASP A 179 -6.64 -34.44 12.79
C ASP A 179 -7.72 -35.05 13.70
N GLU A 180 -7.39 -35.28 14.98
CA GLU A 180 -8.38 -35.65 16.01
C GLU A 180 -9.10 -34.44 16.63
N SER A 181 -8.73 -33.20 16.25
CA SER A 181 -9.22 -31.97 16.88
C SER A 181 -9.53 -30.85 15.88
N ASN A 182 -10.61 -31.03 15.11
CA ASN A 182 -11.34 -29.92 14.49
C ASN A 182 -12.49 -29.39 15.37
N VAL A 183 -12.72 -30.02 16.53
CA VAL A 183 -13.73 -29.68 17.57
C VAL A 183 -13.31 -28.44 18.38
N SER A 184 -13.22 -27.29 17.72
CA SER A 184 -13.18 -25.98 18.39
C SER A 184 -14.07 -25.00 17.63
N ASP A 185 -15.33 -24.87 18.08
CA ASP A 185 -16.48 -24.34 17.33
C ASP A 185 -16.51 -22.82 17.09
N ALA A 186 -15.42 -22.11 17.41
CA ALA A 186 -15.40 -20.66 17.55
C ALA A 186 -15.12 -19.85 16.25
N TYR A 187 -14.96 -20.51 15.10
CA TYR A 187 -14.48 -19.84 13.88
C TYR A 187 -15.31 -20.16 12.62
N LEU A 188 -15.78 -19.10 11.96
CA LEU A 188 -16.62 -19.11 10.74
C LEU A 188 -16.17 -20.12 9.66
N ARG A 189 -14.86 -20.34 9.53
CA ARG A 189 -14.28 -21.27 8.54
C ARG A 189 -14.58 -22.73 8.87
N ASN A 190 -14.41 -23.16 10.12
CA ASN A 190 -14.75 -24.53 10.55
C ASN A 190 -16.26 -24.75 10.47
N GLN A 191 -17.05 -23.74 10.83
CA GLN A 191 -18.51 -23.79 10.67
C GLN A 191 -18.91 -24.00 9.21
N LEU A 192 -18.35 -23.24 8.26
CA LEU A 192 -18.59 -23.44 6.83
C LEU A 192 -18.14 -24.83 6.35
N ARG A 193 -16.97 -25.29 6.82
CA ARG A 193 -16.43 -26.62 6.48
C ARG A 193 -17.39 -27.74 6.86
N HIS A 194 -17.76 -27.84 8.14
CA HIS A 194 -18.62 -28.91 8.64
C HIS A 194 -20.09 -28.77 8.20
N SER A 195 -20.63 -27.54 8.10
CA SER A 195 -22.06 -27.33 7.74
C SER A 195 -22.35 -27.30 6.24
N ARG A 196 -21.34 -27.13 5.39
CA ARG A 196 -21.53 -27.02 3.94
C ARG A 196 -20.54 -27.82 3.11
N ILE A 197 -19.24 -27.67 3.35
CA ILE A 197 -18.22 -28.20 2.43
C ILE A 197 -18.06 -29.72 2.54
N GLU A 198 -18.04 -30.26 3.75
CA GLU A 198 -17.96 -31.70 3.99
C GLU A 198 -19.22 -32.47 3.52
N PRO A 199 -20.47 -32.05 3.86
CA PRO A 199 -21.68 -32.75 3.41
C PRO A 199 -22.06 -32.51 1.93
N ALA A 200 -21.37 -31.64 1.20
CA ALA A 200 -21.66 -31.40 -0.21
C ALA A 200 -21.40 -32.65 -1.07
N ASP A 201 -22.21 -32.83 -2.11
CA ASP A 201 -21.93 -33.75 -3.21
C ASP A 201 -21.08 -33.07 -4.30
N GLU A 202 -20.64 -33.85 -5.29
CA GLU A 202 -19.82 -33.31 -6.39
C GLU A 202 -20.58 -32.29 -7.27
N PRO A 203 -21.86 -32.51 -7.67
CA PRO A 203 -22.65 -31.50 -8.35
C PRO A 203 -22.74 -30.15 -7.60
N THR A 204 -22.93 -30.17 -6.28
CA THR A 204 -22.96 -28.96 -5.46
C THR A 204 -21.61 -28.25 -5.44
N ARG A 205 -20.49 -28.99 -5.32
CA ARG A 205 -19.14 -28.41 -5.42
C ARG A 205 -18.90 -27.76 -6.78
N GLN A 206 -19.27 -28.43 -7.88
CA GLN A 206 -19.14 -27.88 -9.23
C GLN A 206 -19.99 -26.61 -9.43
N SER A 207 -21.20 -26.56 -8.89
CA SER A 207 -22.04 -25.36 -8.88
C SER A 207 -21.36 -24.18 -8.16
N TRP A 208 -20.73 -24.41 -7.00
CA TRP A 208 -19.97 -23.37 -6.28
C TRP A 208 -18.72 -22.92 -7.03
N LEU A 209 -18.01 -23.82 -7.68
CA LEU A 209 -16.85 -23.48 -8.51
C LEU A 209 -17.24 -22.63 -9.71
N GLN A 210 -18.35 -22.97 -10.39
CA GLN A 210 -18.90 -22.16 -11.47
C GLN A 210 -19.37 -20.78 -10.98
N ALA A 211 -20.05 -20.71 -9.83
CA ALA A 211 -20.46 -19.45 -9.23
C ALA A 211 -19.25 -18.56 -8.86
N MET A 212 -18.19 -19.14 -8.29
CA MET A 212 -16.94 -18.44 -8.00
C MET A 212 -16.20 -18.00 -9.28
N ALA A 213 -16.29 -18.77 -10.37
CA ALA A 213 -15.74 -18.39 -11.67
C ALA A 213 -16.50 -17.20 -12.28
N ASN A 214 -17.84 -17.24 -12.28
CA ASN A 214 -18.70 -16.16 -12.75
C ASN A 214 -18.50 -14.88 -11.93
N ASP A 215 -18.44 -14.99 -10.60
CA ASP A 215 -18.12 -13.87 -9.69
C ASP A 215 -16.76 -13.23 -10.02
N ASN A 216 -15.76 -14.05 -10.40
CA ASN A 216 -14.44 -13.57 -10.81
C ASN A 216 -14.45 -12.90 -12.20
N GLN A 217 -15.27 -13.37 -13.14
CA GLN A 217 -15.45 -12.70 -14.44
C GLN A 217 -16.09 -11.32 -14.26
N VAL A 218 -17.16 -11.22 -13.45
CA VAL A 218 -17.81 -9.94 -13.12
C VAL A 218 -16.83 -8.99 -12.41
N LEU A 219 -16.06 -9.51 -11.46
CA LEU A 219 -15.02 -8.74 -10.75
C LEU A 219 -13.93 -8.22 -11.71
N GLN A 220 -13.47 -9.04 -12.66
CA GLN A 220 -12.48 -8.60 -13.66
C GLN A 220 -13.02 -7.47 -14.53
N SER A 221 -14.24 -7.59 -15.06
CA SER A 221 -14.88 -6.54 -15.86
C SER A 221 -15.04 -5.22 -15.08
N LEU A 222 -15.39 -5.31 -13.78
CA LEU A 222 -15.45 -4.14 -12.89
C LEU A 222 -14.07 -3.53 -12.63
N GLN A 223 -13.02 -4.34 -12.45
CA GLN A 223 -11.63 -3.90 -12.28
C GLN A 223 -11.11 -3.20 -13.54
N ASP A 224 -11.37 -3.76 -14.72
CA ASP A 224 -10.95 -3.20 -16.01
C ASP A 224 -11.65 -1.86 -16.27
N GLN A 225 -12.97 -1.78 -16.02
CA GLN A 225 -13.72 -0.53 -16.11
C GLN A 225 -13.21 0.52 -15.11
N ALA A 226 -13.01 0.13 -13.85
CA ALA A 226 -12.48 1.01 -12.80
C ALA A 226 -11.09 1.56 -13.16
N PHE A 227 -10.22 0.73 -13.76
CA PHE A 227 -8.91 1.15 -14.23
C PHE A 227 -8.99 2.20 -15.33
N GLN A 228 -9.88 2.05 -16.33
CA GLN A 228 -10.06 3.08 -17.36
C GLN A 228 -10.63 4.38 -16.77
N LEU A 229 -11.59 4.29 -15.84
CA LEU A 229 -12.17 5.44 -15.15
C LEU A 229 -11.13 6.19 -14.30
N ALA A 230 -10.34 5.48 -13.50
CA ALA A 230 -9.26 6.07 -12.70
C ALA A 230 -8.17 6.68 -13.58
N LYS A 231 -7.84 6.05 -14.72
CA LYS A 231 -6.87 6.56 -15.69
C LYS A 231 -7.35 7.83 -16.41
N ALA A 232 -8.61 7.88 -16.79
CA ALA A 232 -9.23 9.08 -17.36
C ALA A 232 -9.38 10.20 -16.32
N ASN A 233 -9.64 9.81 -15.07
CA ASN A 233 -9.91 10.68 -13.93
C ASN A 233 -11.04 11.68 -14.21
N ASP A 234 -12.12 11.20 -14.84
CA ASP A 234 -13.36 11.95 -15.08
C ASP A 234 -14.33 11.64 -13.95
N PHE A 235 -14.64 12.65 -13.13
CA PHE A 235 -15.43 12.46 -11.91
C PHE A 235 -16.91 12.15 -12.18
N GLU A 236 -17.52 12.79 -13.19
CA GLU A 236 -18.88 12.46 -13.62
C GLU A 236 -18.99 11.03 -14.16
N ALA A 237 -18.01 10.57 -14.94
CA ALA A 237 -17.96 9.19 -15.42
C ALA A 237 -17.76 8.20 -14.28
N ILE A 238 -16.96 8.56 -13.27
CA ILE A 238 -16.79 7.79 -12.02
C ILE A 238 -18.13 7.71 -11.27
N LEU A 239 -18.82 8.83 -11.02
CA LEU A 239 -20.11 8.85 -10.31
C LEU A 239 -21.20 8.04 -11.01
N LYS A 240 -21.28 8.12 -12.34
CA LYS A 240 -22.32 7.44 -13.14
C LYS A 240 -22.05 5.94 -13.36
N SER A 241 -20.87 5.44 -13.01
CA SER A 241 -20.49 4.05 -13.23
C SER A 241 -20.69 3.15 -12.01
N GLY A 242 -21.22 1.94 -12.24
CA GLY A 242 -21.22 0.87 -11.24
C GLY A 242 -19.83 0.40 -10.79
N ALA A 243 -18.76 0.78 -11.49
CA ALA A 243 -17.36 0.57 -11.10
C ALA A 243 -16.71 1.80 -10.42
N GLY A 244 -17.46 2.90 -10.25
CA GLY A 244 -16.95 4.18 -9.75
C GLY A 244 -16.30 4.11 -8.38
N PHE A 245 -16.88 3.34 -7.44
CA PHE A 245 -16.33 3.16 -6.10
C PHE A 245 -14.91 2.56 -6.15
N LEU A 246 -14.63 1.67 -7.12
CA LEU A 246 -13.33 1.02 -7.28
C LEU A 246 -12.33 1.95 -7.99
N ALA A 247 -12.80 2.79 -8.91
CA ALA A 247 -11.99 3.85 -9.51
C ALA A 247 -11.52 4.85 -8.44
N LEU A 248 -12.40 5.23 -7.50
CA LEU A 248 -12.03 6.06 -6.36
C LEU A 248 -10.98 5.37 -5.46
N ASP A 249 -11.15 4.09 -5.15
CA ASP A 249 -10.19 3.32 -4.34
C ASP A 249 -8.80 3.28 -5.00
N LEU A 250 -8.73 3.06 -6.31
CA LEU A 250 -7.48 3.11 -7.10
C LEU A 250 -6.83 4.51 -7.09
N LEU A 251 -7.61 5.59 -7.06
CA LEU A 251 -7.11 6.97 -6.98
C LEU A 251 -6.63 7.35 -5.56
N LEU A 252 -7.24 6.77 -4.51
CA LEU A 252 -6.86 7.01 -3.11
C LEU A 252 -5.65 6.17 -2.67
N TYR A 253 -5.53 4.93 -3.15
CA TYR A 253 -4.52 3.98 -2.69
C TYR A 253 -3.06 4.48 -2.73
N PRO A 254 -2.58 5.22 -3.75
CA PRO A 254 -1.22 5.78 -3.76
C PRO A 254 -0.92 6.73 -2.59
N TRP A 255 -1.96 7.32 -1.99
CA TRP A 255 -1.86 8.29 -0.91
C TRP A 255 -2.08 7.66 0.47
N THR A 256 -3.01 6.70 0.56
CA THR A 256 -3.38 6.02 1.82
C THR A 256 -2.51 4.79 2.10
N ASN A 257 -2.09 4.08 1.05
CA ASN A 257 -1.59 2.70 1.10
C ASN A 257 -2.58 1.74 1.80
N VAL A 258 -3.89 2.04 1.70
CA VAL A 258 -5.01 1.30 2.29
C VAL A 258 -6.18 1.30 1.32
N HIS A 259 -6.80 0.13 1.14
CA HIS A 259 -8.04 -0.06 0.39
C HIS A 259 -9.25 0.03 1.33
N PHE A 260 -10.34 0.63 0.84
CA PHE A 260 -11.54 0.87 1.63
C PHE A 260 -12.64 -0.16 1.35
N SER A 261 -13.64 -0.25 2.24
CA SER A 261 -14.81 -1.10 2.00
C SER A 261 -15.74 -0.46 0.96
N LYS A 262 -16.48 -1.28 0.20
CA LYS A 262 -17.42 -0.80 -0.81
C LYS A 262 -18.41 0.26 -0.25
N PRO A 263 -19.09 0.03 0.91
CA PRO A 263 -20.03 1.01 1.45
C PRO A 263 -19.36 2.33 1.84
N HIS A 264 -18.09 2.30 2.27
CA HIS A 264 -17.35 3.52 2.59
C HIS A 264 -17.00 4.30 1.32
N LEU A 265 -16.58 3.63 0.25
CA LEU A 265 -16.28 4.27 -1.04
C LEU A 265 -17.54 4.87 -1.70
N GLU A 266 -18.69 4.19 -1.59
CA GLU A 266 -19.99 4.70 -2.06
C GLU A 266 -20.45 5.93 -1.25
N ASP A 267 -20.29 5.91 0.07
CA ASP A 267 -20.51 7.08 0.96
C ASP A 267 -19.56 8.25 0.65
N LEU A 268 -18.28 7.98 0.36
CA LEU A 268 -17.32 9.01 -0.07
C LEU A 268 -17.73 9.63 -1.42
N LEU A 269 -18.16 8.83 -2.41
CA LEU A 269 -18.65 9.34 -3.68
C LEU A 269 -19.91 10.22 -3.50
N ALA A 270 -20.87 9.78 -2.69
CA ALA A 270 -22.07 10.57 -2.39
C ALA A 270 -21.74 11.90 -1.69
N LYS A 271 -20.74 11.92 -0.80
CA LYS A 271 -20.23 13.14 -0.15
C LYS A 271 -19.49 14.07 -1.12
N LEU A 272 -18.74 13.53 -2.08
CA LEU A 272 -18.06 14.30 -3.12
C LEU A 272 -19.05 14.87 -4.15
N GLN A 273 -20.16 14.18 -4.41
CA GLN A 273 -21.24 14.67 -5.28
C GLN A 273 -22.08 15.78 -4.63
N SER A 274 -22.40 15.65 -3.34
CA SER A 274 -23.29 16.58 -2.62
C SER A 274 -22.62 17.88 -2.17
N LYS A 275 -21.29 17.91 -2.04
CA LYS A 275 -20.52 19.13 -1.72
C LYS A 275 -20.03 19.83 -2.99
N SER A 276 -20.83 20.72 -3.54
CA SER A 276 -20.40 21.68 -4.59
C SER A 276 -19.24 22.53 -4.08
N MET A 277 -18.01 22.15 -4.45
CA MET A 277 -16.75 22.61 -3.86
C MET A 277 -16.70 22.55 -2.33
N GLN A 278 -16.28 21.40 -1.76
CA GLN A 278 -15.37 21.44 -0.60
C GLN A 278 -14.72 20.09 -0.28
N THR A 279 -13.39 20.14 -0.23
CA THR A 279 -12.46 19.24 0.46
C THR A 279 -13.08 18.24 1.43
N LEU A 280 -12.91 16.95 1.16
CA LEU A 280 -13.14 15.88 2.12
C LEU A 280 -11.81 15.50 2.78
N SER A 281 -11.72 15.66 4.10
CA SER A 281 -10.54 15.29 4.88
C SER A 281 -10.68 13.87 5.46
N LEU A 282 -9.97 12.90 4.87
CA LEU A 282 -9.85 11.52 5.35
C LEU A 282 -8.85 11.47 6.50
N LYS A 283 -9.16 10.79 7.61
CA LYS A 283 -8.21 10.60 8.73
C LYS A 283 -7.55 9.22 8.68
N ALA A 284 -6.30 9.14 9.10
CA ALA A 284 -5.57 7.87 9.19
C ALA A 284 -6.24 6.81 10.09
N LYS A 285 -7.12 7.23 11.02
CA LYS A 285 -7.92 6.35 11.89
C LYS A 285 -9.13 5.71 11.19
N ASP A 286 -9.54 6.21 10.02
CA ASP A 286 -10.66 5.66 9.25
C ASP A 286 -10.23 4.39 8.45
N SER A 287 -8.95 4.03 8.52
CA SER A 287 -8.37 2.80 7.98
C SER A 287 -8.51 1.63 8.99
N PRO A 288 -9.27 0.55 8.67
CA PRO A 288 -9.59 -0.52 9.62
C PRO A 288 -8.42 -1.47 10.00
N LEU A 289 -7.16 -1.08 9.77
CA LEU A 289 -5.97 -1.93 9.96
C LEU A 289 -4.76 -1.26 10.65
N PHE A 290 -4.84 -0.01 11.11
CA PHE A 290 -3.72 0.60 11.85
C PHE A 290 -3.72 0.23 13.35
N SER A 291 -3.16 -0.95 13.64
CA SER A 291 -2.53 -1.23 14.93
C SER A 291 -1.21 -1.99 14.70
N SER A 292 -0.31 -1.95 15.69
CA SER A 292 1.07 -2.49 15.64
C SER A 292 2.05 -1.78 14.70
N SER A 293 2.47 -0.60 15.14
CA SER A 293 3.90 -0.32 15.23
C SER A 293 4.65 -1.53 15.80
N VAL A 294 5.66 -2.05 15.08
CA VAL A 294 6.66 -2.96 15.65
C VAL A 294 8.03 -2.30 15.49
N LEU A 295 8.52 -1.77 16.60
CA LEU A 295 9.91 -1.41 16.80
C LEU A 295 10.79 -2.66 16.62
N LEU A 296 11.76 -2.60 15.71
CA LEU A 296 12.93 -3.48 15.73
C LEU A 296 14.14 -2.67 16.18
N ALA A 297 14.36 -2.63 17.50
CA ALA A 297 15.62 -2.19 18.09
C ALA A 297 16.60 -3.38 18.17
N PRO A 298 17.91 -3.19 17.92
CA PRO A 298 18.89 -4.28 17.91
C PRO A 298 19.73 -4.38 19.21
N ALA A 299 19.90 -5.60 19.71
CA ALA A 299 20.98 -6.07 20.61
C ALA A 299 20.98 -7.62 20.58
N PHE A 300 22.06 -8.42 20.66
CA PHE A 300 23.54 -8.29 20.70
C PHE A 300 24.11 -9.75 20.53
N GLN A 301 25.37 -10.11 20.19
CA GLN A 301 26.60 -9.43 19.71
C GLN A 301 27.58 -10.52 19.17
N LYS A 302 28.41 -10.24 18.12
CA LYS A 302 29.57 -11.05 17.61
C LYS A 302 29.24 -12.41 16.93
N ARG A 303 29.99 -12.95 15.95
CA ARG A 303 31.16 -12.62 15.07
C ARG A 303 30.97 -13.54 13.81
N ALA A 304 31.51 -13.35 12.58
CA ALA A 304 32.73 -12.70 12.12
C ALA A 304 32.69 -12.25 10.62
N SER A 305 33.54 -11.27 10.28
CA SER A 305 34.39 -11.13 9.07
C SER A 305 33.92 -11.48 7.64
N GLY A 306 33.99 -10.50 6.73
CA GLY A 306 33.98 -10.69 5.26
C GLY A 306 33.44 -9.45 4.51
N PRO A 307 34.03 -8.97 3.39
CA PRO A 307 33.80 -7.60 2.92
C PRO A 307 32.79 -7.42 1.76
N GLY A 308 32.06 -6.30 1.83
CA GLY A 308 31.77 -5.41 0.69
C GLY A 308 30.71 -5.83 -0.35
N PHE A 309 29.53 -5.21 -0.29
CA PHE A 309 28.71 -4.87 -1.47
C PHE A 309 27.79 -3.68 -1.17
N GLU A 310 27.46 -2.88 -2.19
CA GLU A 310 26.73 -1.60 -2.06
C GLU A 310 25.20 -1.78 -1.87
N PRO A 311 24.51 -0.87 -1.15
CA PRO A 311 23.07 -0.96 -0.94
C PRO A 311 22.27 -0.27 -2.07
N SER A 312 21.74 -1.05 -3.01
CA SER A 312 20.71 -0.58 -3.93
C SER A 312 19.38 -0.34 -3.20
N ALA A 313 18.70 0.78 -3.53
CA ALA A 313 17.52 1.21 -2.81
C ALA A 313 16.30 0.30 -3.06
N CYS A 314 15.73 -0.27 -1.99
CA CYS A 314 14.49 -1.04 -2.03
C CYS A 314 13.53 -0.51 -0.95
N ALA A 315 12.44 0.12 -1.37
CA ALA A 315 11.49 0.80 -0.48
C ALA A 315 10.13 0.10 -0.41
N ALA A 316 9.54 0.15 0.79
CA ALA A 316 8.15 -0.13 1.14
C ALA A 316 7.61 -1.57 0.94
N SER A 317 6.84 -2.02 1.94
CA SER A 317 6.22 -3.34 1.98
C SER A 317 4.89 -3.29 2.72
N SER A 318 3.81 -3.73 2.06
CA SER A 318 2.59 -4.23 2.73
C SER A 318 1.81 -5.14 1.79
N THR A 319 1.03 -6.04 2.37
CA THR A 319 0.44 -7.19 1.67
C THR A 319 -0.78 -6.86 0.80
N ARG A 320 -0.63 -7.02 -0.54
CA ARG A 320 -1.69 -6.92 -1.58
C ARG A 320 -2.22 -5.49 -1.74
N TYR A 321 -2.43 -4.95 -2.93
CA TYR A 321 -2.75 -5.60 -4.22
C TYR A 321 -1.54 -5.63 -5.18
N SER A 322 -1.58 -6.46 -6.22
CA SER A 322 -0.64 -6.36 -7.35
C SER A 322 -1.38 -6.23 -8.69
N PHE A 323 -2.09 -5.12 -8.85
CA PHE A 323 -2.24 -4.57 -10.19
C PHE A 323 -0.85 -4.28 -10.76
N LYS A 324 -0.69 -4.34 -12.10
CA LYS A 324 0.37 -3.57 -12.75
C LYS A 324 0.23 -2.15 -12.23
N CYS A 325 1.21 -1.66 -11.47
CA CYS A 325 1.17 -0.29 -10.99
C CYS A 325 0.97 0.62 -12.19
N LEU A 326 0.22 1.70 -12.00
CA LEU A 326 0.28 2.83 -12.91
C LEU A 326 1.65 3.50 -12.70
N ASP A 327 2.71 2.86 -13.19
CA ASP A 327 4.08 3.39 -13.22
C ASP A 327 4.13 4.70 -14.03
N ASN A 328 3.09 4.96 -14.83
CA ASN A 328 2.84 6.17 -15.59
C ASN A 328 1.98 7.23 -14.85
N PHE A 329 1.44 6.95 -13.66
CA PHE A 329 0.92 8.02 -12.78
C PHE A 329 2.08 8.54 -11.93
N VAL A 330 2.66 9.65 -12.38
CA VAL A 330 3.66 10.41 -11.63
C VAL A 330 2.98 11.10 -10.45
N GLY A 331 2.70 10.33 -9.38
CA GLY A 331 2.81 10.89 -8.04
C GLY A 331 4.28 11.29 -7.83
N PRO A 332 4.57 12.39 -7.11
CA PRO A 332 5.94 12.85 -6.95
C PRO A 332 6.78 11.77 -6.27
N SER A 333 7.70 11.18 -7.04
CA SER A 333 8.60 10.09 -6.66
C SER A 333 9.74 10.58 -5.76
N THR A 334 9.40 11.32 -4.72
CA THR A 334 10.26 11.72 -3.59
C THR A 334 9.37 12.27 -2.45
N PHE A 335 8.74 11.39 -1.68
CA PHE A 335 8.45 11.76 -0.30
C PHE A 335 9.79 11.93 0.43
N PRO A 336 10.07 13.07 1.09
CA PRO A 336 11.09 13.09 2.12
C PRO A 336 10.68 12.06 3.18
N ARG A 337 11.59 11.17 3.56
CA ARG A 337 11.33 10.18 4.63
C ARG A 337 10.88 10.93 5.89
N PRO A 338 9.91 10.41 6.67
CA PRO A 338 9.59 10.98 7.97
C PRO A 338 10.85 10.99 8.83
N PHE A 339 11.19 12.16 9.38
CA PHE A 339 12.25 12.44 10.37
C PHE A 339 13.19 11.26 10.68
N ASP A 340 14.14 11.01 9.78
CA ASP A 340 15.19 10.03 10.01
C ASP A 340 16.25 10.66 10.92
N ALA A 341 16.20 10.33 12.22
CA ALA A 341 17.12 10.84 13.24
C ALA A 341 18.60 10.49 12.96
N SER A 342 18.89 9.64 11.98
CA SER A 342 20.26 9.38 11.49
C SER A 342 20.91 10.57 10.79
N TYR A 343 20.15 11.57 10.31
CA TYR A 343 20.70 12.73 9.57
C TYR A 343 21.48 13.73 10.47
N MET A 344 21.55 13.49 11.77
CA MET A 344 22.38 14.24 12.73
C MET A 344 23.85 13.76 12.82
N LYS A 345 24.28 12.80 11.97
CA LYS A 345 25.66 12.27 11.97
C LYS A 345 26.48 12.64 10.73
N GLN A 346 26.71 13.93 10.47
CA GLN A 346 27.89 14.35 9.68
C GLN A 346 28.35 15.81 9.89
N LYS A 347 28.79 16.14 11.11
CA LYS A 347 30.07 16.83 11.38
C LYS A 347 30.35 16.77 12.88
N GLY A 348 31.58 16.38 13.24
CA GLY A 348 31.85 15.85 14.58
C GLY A 348 32.03 16.90 15.67
N LYS A 349 31.42 16.65 16.84
CA LYS A 349 32.12 16.43 18.12
C LYS A 349 31.14 15.85 19.14
N SER A 350 31.58 14.87 19.90
CA SER A 350 30.77 14.23 20.94
C SER A 350 30.60 15.14 22.15
N LYS A 351 29.35 15.41 22.55
CA LYS A 351 28.96 15.69 23.93
C LYS A 351 27.59 15.06 24.20
N ASN A 352 27.48 14.33 25.29
CA ASN A 352 26.20 13.85 25.80
C ASN A 352 25.32 15.05 26.14
N ILE A 353 24.07 15.06 25.66
CA ILE A 353 23.00 15.91 26.18
C ILE A 353 21.78 15.02 26.33
N GLN A 354 21.28 14.90 27.56
CA GLN A 354 20.02 14.20 27.85
C GLN A 354 18.86 15.10 27.42
N TYR A 355 17.89 14.55 26.68
CA TYR A 355 16.68 15.28 26.29
C TYR A 355 15.67 15.30 27.44
N THR A 356 15.86 16.24 28.35
CA THR A 356 14.82 16.69 29.30
C THR A 356 14.86 18.22 29.39
N GLN A 357 14.14 18.89 28.48
CA GLN A 357 13.63 20.25 28.73
C GLN A 357 12.55 20.64 27.73
N SER A 358 11.63 21.46 28.23
CA SER A 358 10.54 22.13 27.52
C SER A 358 11.01 22.96 26.33
N ILE A 359 10.23 22.97 25.26
CA ILE A 359 10.47 23.84 24.10
C ILE A 359 10.06 25.27 24.48
N GLU A 360 11.04 26.13 24.78
CA GLU A 360 10.83 27.57 24.77
C GLU A 360 10.81 28.10 23.31
N PRO A 361 10.05 29.17 23.03
CA PRO A 361 9.93 29.72 21.68
C PRO A 361 11.23 30.41 21.26
N ILE A 362 11.78 29.97 20.12
CA ILE A 362 12.94 30.61 19.48
C ILE A 362 12.57 32.04 19.09
N GLN A 363 13.23 33.04 19.68
CA GLN A 363 13.04 34.45 19.32
C GLN A 363 13.75 34.82 18.01
N ASN A 364 13.21 35.83 17.34
CA ASN A 364 13.51 36.24 15.96
C ASN A 364 14.97 36.63 15.68
N GLU A 365 15.46 36.20 14.50
CA GLU A 365 16.09 37.13 13.56
C GLU A 365 15.56 36.89 12.12
N ALA A 366 14.90 37.91 11.56
CA ALA A 366 14.68 38.15 10.12
C ALA A 366 14.30 36.96 9.18
N HIS A 367 13.42 36.05 9.59
CA HIS A 367 12.69 35.21 8.63
C HIS A 367 11.53 36.02 7.99
N PRO A 368 11.28 35.92 6.66
CA PRO A 368 10.01 36.36 6.10
C PRO A 368 8.91 35.48 6.69
N SER A 369 8.10 36.07 7.57
CA SER A 369 7.24 35.36 8.51
C SER A 369 6.22 34.49 7.79
N PHE A 370 6.46 33.17 7.72
CA PHE A 370 5.37 32.20 7.62
C PHE A 370 4.69 32.16 8.99
N PRO A 371 3.40 32.49 9.11
CA PRO A 371 2.71 32.42 10.39
C PRO A 371 2.66 30.95 10.80
N LEU A 372 3.23 30.60 11.95
CA LEU A 372 3.18 29.22 12.46
C LEU A 372 1.74 28.77 12.74
N SER A 373 0.81 29.72 12.90
CA SER A 373 -0.64 29.51 12.94
C SER A 373 -1.26 28.97 11.64
N LEU A 374 -0.60 29.16 10.48
CA LEU A 374 -1.03 28.61 9.19
C LEU A 374 -0.46 27.23 8.90
N LEU A 375 0.44 26.69 9.74
CA LEU A 375 0.78 25.27 9.68
C LEU A 375 -0.41 24.46 10.22
N PRO A 376 -0.85 23.39 9.54
CA PRO A 376 -1.91 22.54 10.07
C PRO A 376 -1.48 21.93 11.41
N LEU A 377 -2.23 22.23 12.48
CA LEU A 377 -2.08 21.63 13.82
C LEU A 377 -1.93 20.10 13.76
N GLU A 378 -2.60 19.47 12.79
CA GLU A 378 -2.61 18.04 12.55
C GLU A 378 -1.22 17.47 12.20
N MET A 379 -0.33 18.25 11.58
CA MET A 379 1.04 17.82 11.24
C MET A 379 1.94 17.66 12.46
N VAL A 380 1.68 18.38 13.54
CA VAL A 380 2.39 18.21 14.83
C VAL A 380 2.07 16.85 15.46
N SER A 381 0.93 16.24 15.11
CA SER A 381 0.48 14.95 15.64
C SER A 381 0.92 13.72 14.83
N GLY A 382 1.54 13.90 13.66
CA GLY A 382 1.94 12.80 12.78
C GLY A 382 0.77 12.10 12.04
N SER A 383 -0.42 12.69 12.06
CA SER A 383 -1.61 12.14 11.39
C SER A 383 -1.53 12.32 9.87
N ARG A 384 -1.63 11.22 9.10
CA ARG A 384 -1.76 11.28 7.63
C ARG A 384 -3.21 11.58 7.24
N ASN A 385 -3.56 12.86 7.23
CA ASN A 385 -4.85 13.29 6.72
C ASN A 385 -4.74 13.62 5.22
N LEU A 386 -5.77 13.31 4.44
CA LEU A 386 -5.82 13.59 3.00
C LEU A 386 -7.03 14.44 2.65
N ASN A 387 -6.81 15.44 1.80
CA ASN A 387 -7.82 16.28 1.19
C ASN A 387 -8.19 15.73 -0.20
N VAL A 388 -9.44 15.30 -0.37
CA VAL A 388 -10.02 14.88 -1.66
C VAL A 388 -10.93 15.99 -2.17
N GLN A 389 -10.72 16.41 -3.42
CA GLN A 389 -11.45 17.49 -4.08
C GLN A 389 -11.89 17.06 -5.49
N VAL A 390 -12.98 17.65 -5.97
CA VAL A 390 -13.40 17.58 -7.38
C VAL A 390 -13.10 18.95 -8.00
N VAL A 391 -12.31 18.99 -9.07
CA VAL A 391 -11.99 20.25 -9.76
C VAL A 391 -11.89 20.02 -11.26
N ALA A 392 -12.50 20.88 -12.08
CA ALA A 392 -12.59 20.73 -13.54
C ALA A 392 -13.04 19.32 -14.00
N ASN A 393 -14.04 18.75 -13.31
CA ASN A 393 -14.50 17.35 -13.45
C ASN A 393 -13.41 16.27 -13.22
N LYS A 394 -12.40 16.54 -12.39
CA LYS A 394 -11.35 15.56 -12.02
C LYS A 394 -11.23 15.39 -10.52
N LEU A 395 -10.97 14.17 -10.05
CA LEU A 395 -10.63 13.93 -8.65
C LEU A 395 -9.17 14.30 -8.39
N VAL A 396 -8.95 15.01 -7.29
CA VAL A 396 -7.60 15.36 -6.84
C VAL A 396 -7.45 15.05 -5.36
N VAL A 397 -6.45 14.23 -5.06
CA VAL A 397 -6.13 13.74 -3.72
C VAL A 397 -4.80 14.34 -3.31
N ARG A 398 -4.72 14.91 -2.10
CA ARG A 398 -3.54 15.63 -1.60
C ARG A 398 -3.37 15.42 -0.09
N PRO A 399 -2.17 15.59 0.50
CA PRO A 399 -2.03 15.63 1.95
C PRO A 399 -2.76 16.86 2.52
N ALA A 400 -3.31 16.74 3.73
CA ALA A 400 -3.91 17.87 4.43
C ALA A 400 -2.89 19.01 4.60
N GLY A 401 -3.33 20.24 4.35
CA GLY A 401 -2.47 21.44 4.35
C GLY A 401 -1.64 21.66 3.09
N TRP A 402 -1.62 20.74 2.13
CA TRP A 402 -1.07 21.06 0.81
C TRP A 402 -2.05 21.94 0.06
N ILE A 403 -1.53 23.05 -0.46
CA ILE A 403 -2.29 23.97 -1.27
C ILE A 403 -2.57 23.27 -2.59
N SER A 404 -3.82 23.30 -3.03
CA SER A 404 -4.08 23.68 -4.41
C SER A 404 -5.52 24.08 -4.68
N PHE A 405 -5.63 24.98 -5.66
CA PHE A 405 -6.81 25.64 -6.15
C PHE A 405 -6.63 25.79 -7.67
N TYR A 406 -7.67 25.55 -8.46
CA TYR A 406 -7.60 25.65 -9.92
C TYR A 406 -8.42 26.83 -10.41
N VAL A 407 -8.03 27.35 -11.56
CA VAL A 407 -8.77 28.39 -12.27
C VAL A 407 -8.83 28.01 -13.74
N ASP A 408 -10.04 27.71 -14.21
CA ASP A 408 -10.31 27.10 -15.51
C ASP A 408 -10.23 28.11 -16.67
N SER A 409 -10.58 29.37 -16.41
CA SER A 409 -10.56 30.46 -17.39
C SER A 409 -10.12 31.79 -16.78
N LYS A 410 -9.73 32.74 -17.65
CA LYS A 410 -9.40 34.10 -17.22
C LYS A 410 -10.59 34.80 -16.57
N ASP A 411 -11.80 34.62 -17.10
CA ASP A 411 -13.01 35.25 -16.55
C ASP A 411 -13.29 34.77 -15.11
N GLN A 412 -13.02 33.49 -14.81
CA GLN A 412 -13.09 32.97 -13.45
C GLN A 412 -12.03 33.60 -12.55
N LEU A 413 -10.80 33.79 -13.04
CA LEU A 413 -9.73 34.47 -12.29
C LEU A 413 -10.12 35.91 -11.94
N ASP A 414 -10.60 36.66 -12.92
CA ASP A 414 -10.99 38.07 -12.78
C ASP A 414 -12.18 38.20 -11.79
N ALA A 415 -13.15 37.28 -11.83
CA ALA A 415 -14.26 37.23 -10.88
C ALA A 415 -13.81 36.93 -9.42
N LEU A 416 -12.84 36.03 -9.23
CA LEU A 416 -12.28 35.73 -7.90
C LEU A 416 -11.48 36.92 -7.34
N MET A 417 -10.72 37.61 -8.19
CA MET A 417 -9.93 38.78 -7.82
C MET A 417 -10.82 39.96 -7.40
N ALA A 418 -11.93 40.18 -8.11
CA ALA A 418 -12.91 41.22 -7.79
C ALA A 418 -13.59 41.00 -6.43
N GLN A 419 -13.66 39.76 -5.96
CA GLN A 419 -14.23 39.38 -4.65
C GLN A 419 -13.20 39.34 -3.52
N SER A 420 -11.91 39.62 -3.79
CA SER A 420 -10.80 39.43 -2.84
C SER A 420 -10.79 38.02 -2.22
N PHE A 421 -10.95 37.01 -3.06
CA PHE A 421 -11.14 35.60 -2.66
C PHE A 421 -10.03 35.06 -1.77
N GLU A 422 -10.37 34.52 -0.59
CA GLU A 422 -9.43 33.93 0.37
C GLU A 422 -9.40 32.39 0.31
N TRP A 423 -8.22 31.79 0.43
CA TRP A 423 -8.02 30.35 0.39
C TRP A 423 -6.81 29.88 1.23
N GLY A 424 -7.09 29.49 2.48
CA GLY A 424 -6.14 28.81 3.36
C GLY A 424 -5.00 29.71 3.85
N CYS A 425 -3.92 29.82 3.06
CA CYS A 425 -2.76 30.67 3.38
C CYS A 425 -2.53 31.80 2.36
N PHE A 426 -3.41 31.96 1.37
CA PHE A 426 -3.34 33.06 0.41
C PHE A 426 -4.70 33.65 0.06
N ALA A 427 -4.70 34.87 -0.47
CA ALA A 427 -5.85 35.53 -1.09
C ALA A 427 -5.52 35.96 -2.53
N LEU A 428 -6.54 35.98 -3.39
CA LEU A 428 -6.51 36.51 -4.75
C LEU A 428 -7.22 37.87 -4.77
N CYS A 429 -6.47 38.94 -5.05
CA CYS A 429 -6.97 40.31 -4.96
C CYS A 429 -6.42 41.21 -6.08
N GLN A 430 -7.05 42.38 -6.28
CA GLN A 430 -6.63 43.36 -7.28
C GLN A 430 -5.46 44.24 -6.83
N GLU A 431 -5.24 44.36 -5.51
CA GLU A 431 -4.20 45.22 -4.92
C GLU A 431 -3.21 44.40 -4.08
N GLY A 432 -1.91 44.67 -4.23
CA GLY A 432 -0.86 43.90 -3.56
C GLY A 432 0.54 44.44 -3.82
N LYS A 433 1.55 43.80 -3.25
CA LYS A 433 2.96 44.15 -3.45
C LYS A 433 3.47 43.61 -4.79
N LYS A 434 4.49 44.26 -5.34
CA LYS A 434 5.22 43.82 -6.55
C LYS A 434 5.72 42.36 -6.56
N ILE A 435 5.87 41.72 -5.39
CA ILE A 435 6.31 40.33 -5.26
C ILE A 435 5.15 39.32 -5.18
N GLU A 436 3.92 39.83 -5.02
CA GLU A 436 2.65 39.09 -4.98
C GLU A 436 1.98 39.08 -6.36
N SER A 437 2.41 39.98 -7.27
CA SER A 437 1.88 40.10 -8.63
C SER A 437 2.32 38.97 -9.58
N PHE A 438 1.41 38.51 -10.41
CA PHE A 438 1.64 37.65 -11.57
C PHE A 438 0.81 38.13 -12.78
N ALA A 439 1.08 37.56 -13.95
CA ALA A 439 0.39 37.86 -15.20
C ALA A 439 0.07 36.56 -15.95
N THR A 440 -1.04 36.55 -16.69
CA THR A 440 -1.57 35.36 -17.37
C THR A 440 -2.11 35.71 -18.75
N GLN A 441 -1.87 34.85 -19.73
CA GLN A 441 -2.48 34.88 -21.06
C GLN A 441 -3.58 33.83 -21.18
N ALA A 442 -4.49 33.94 -22.15
CA ALA A 442 -5.56 32.96 -22.36
C ALA A 442 -5.03 31.52 -22.55
N ASP A 443 -3.88 31.38 -23.21
CA ASP A 443 -3.17 30.10 -23.42
C ASP A 443 -2.64 29.43 -22.13
N ASP A 444 -2.46 30.20 -21.05
CA ASP A 444 -1.87 29.68 -19.82
C ASP A 444 -2.87 28.83 -19.01
N PHE A 445 -4.17 28.96 -19.30
CA PHE A 445 -5.24 28.28 -18.58
C PHE A 445 -5.39 26.80 -19.01
N PRO A 446 -5.88 25.91 -18.13
CA PRO A 446 -6.23 26.16 -16.74
C PRO A 446 -4.99 26.40 -15.87
N LEU A 447 -5.12 27.26 -14.87
CA LEU A 447 -4.11 27.51 -13.86
C LEU A 447 -4.29 26.57 -12.68
N ILE A 448 -3.18 26.17 -12.08
CA ILE A 448 -3.11 25.38 -10.85
C ILE A 448 -2.25 26.16 -9.86
N ILE A 449 -2.89 26.85 -8.92
CA ILE A 449 -2.20 27.28 -7.69
C ILE A 449 -1.95 26.01 -6.88
N ARG A 450 -0.72 25.73 -6.46
CA ARG A 450 -0.37 24.51 -5.71
C ARG A 450 0.84 24.65 -4.80
N SER A 451 1.00 23.71 -3.88
CA SER A 451 2.26 23.49 -3.16
C SER A 451 3.42 23.16 -4.11
N TYR A 452 4.62 23.57 -3.71
CA TYR A 452 5.87 23.30 -4.42
C TYR A 452 6.26 21.81 -4.40
N GLN A 453 6.85 21.35 -5.50
CA GLN A 453 7.41 20.03 -5.71
C GLN A 453 8.93 20.10 -5.92
N LEU A 454 9.66 19.05 -5.52
CA LEU A 454 11.14 19.06 -5.45
C LEU A 454 11.85 19.44 -6.78
N HIS A 455 11.19 19.17 -7.90
CA HIS A 455 11.70 19.37 -9.26
C HIS A 455 11.23 20.67 -9.92
N ASP A 456 10.36 21.45 -9.28
CA ASP A 456 9.80 22.67 -9.90
C ASP A 456 10.89 23.68 -10.28
N SER A 457 10.74 24.22 -11.48
CA SER A 457 11.54 25.32 -12.01
C SER A 457 10.67 26.36 -12.68
N ILE A 458 11.04 27.62 -12.50
CA ILE A 458 10.44 28.77 -13.17
C ILE A 458 11.37 29.22 -14.31
N GLU A 459 10.80 29.50 -15.47
CA GLU A 459 11.51 30.20 -16.54
C GLU A 459 11.72 31.65 -16.11
N MET A 460 12.94 32.15 -16.26
CA MET A 460 13.35 33.51 -15.93
C MET A 460 13.71 34.27 -17.21
N ARG A 461 13.90 35.59 -17.13
CA ARG A 461 14.36 36.41 -18.26
C ARG A 461 15.64 35.88 -18.91
N PHE A 462 16.49 35.22 -18.14
CA PHE A 462 17.74 34.61 -18.59
C PHE A 462 17.85 33.15 -18.09
N GLY A 463 17.25 32.23 -18.83
CA GLY A 463 17.29 30.79 -18.56
C GLY A 463 16.32 30.34 -17.46
N THR A 464 16.54 29.14 -16.93
CA THR A 464 15.58 28.46 -16.03
C THR A 464 16.17 28.26 -14.64
N LYS A 465 15.42 28.58 -13.57
CA LYS A 465 15.88 28.43 -12.19
C LYS A 465 14.96 27.54 -11.36
N LYS A 466 15.54 26.59 -10.62
CA LYS A 466 14.80 25.73 -9.68
C LYS A 466 14.23 26.57 -8.54
N ILE A 467 12.95 26.38 -8.21
CA ILE A 467 12.26 27.14 -7.15
C ILE A 467 12.93 26.91 -5.79
N ASN A 468 13.39 25.69 -5.53
CA ASN A 468 14.19 25.36 -4.34
C ASN A 468 15.38 26.31 -4.15
N ARG A 469 16.05 26.70 -5.25
CA ARG A 469 17.21 27.59 -5.21
C ARG A 469 16.79 29.03 -4.90
N LEU A 470 15.71 29.53 -5.52
CA LEU A 470 15.13 30.84 -5.22
C LEU A 470 14.77 30.99 -3.74
N TRP A 471 14.26 29.94 -3.10
CA TRP A 471 13.91 29.95 -1.68
C TRP A 471 15.08 29.69 -0.73
N ILE A 472 16.13 28.98 -1.15
CA ILE A 472 17.43 28.98 -0.45
C ILE A 472 18.02 30.40 -0.43
N ASP A 473 18.02 31.08 -1.56
CA ASP A 473 18.59 32.42 -1.70
C ASP A 473 17.83 33.42 -0.79
N ARG A 474 16.50 33.27 -0.67
CA ARG A 474 15.63 34.03 0.25
C ARG A 474 15.55 33.51 1.70
N LYS A 475 16.46 32.63 2.11
CA LYS A 475 16.59 32.13 3.50
C LYS A 475 15.34 31.43 4.06
N ILE A 476 14.46 30.91 3.21
CA ILE A 476 13.29 30.14 3.63
C ILE A 476 13.74 28.74 4.01
N ALA A 477 13.50 28.33 5.26
CA ALA A 477 13.89 27.01 5.74
C ALA A 477 13.15 25.90 4.96
N GLN A 478 13.82 24.77 4.73
CA GLN A 478 13.31 23.69 3.86
C GLN A 478 11.94 23.15 4.29
N ILE A 479 11.66 23.17 5.60
CA ILE A 479 10.39 22.72 6.18
C ILE A 479 9.19 23.58 5.76
N PHE A 480 9.38 24.88 5.49
CA PHE A 480 8.27 25.78 5.12
C PHE A 480 8.00 25.80 3.61
N ARG A 481 8.96 25.38 2.78
CA ARG A 481 8.89 25.44 1.31
C ARG A 481 7.62 24.79 0.71
N PRO A 482 7.14 23.62 1.16
CA PRO A 482 5.91 23.02 0.63
C PRO A 482 4.64 23.85 0.86
N PHE A 483 4.64 24.80 1.80
CA PHE A 483 3.47 25.61 2.18
C PHE A 483 3.45 26.98 1.50
N TYR A 484 4.42 27.30 0.66
CA TYR A 484 4.37 28.48 -0.20
C TYR A 484 3.78 28.09 -1.56
N PRO A 485 2.71 28.75 -2.03
CA PRO A 485 2.09 28.41 -3.30
C PRO A 485 2.98 28.78 -4.48
N VAL A 486 2.89 27.96 -5.53
CA VAL A 486 3.35 28.25 -6.89
C VAL A 486 2.12 28.26 -7.80
N ILE A 487 2.14 29.05 -8.88
CA ILE A 487 1.09 29.03 -9.90
C ILE A 487 1.68 28.36 -11.13
N GLU A 488 1.11 27.22 -11.50
CA GLU A 488 1.42 26.49 -12.73
C GLU A 488 0.35 26.80 -13.77
N GLY A 489 0.77 27.18 -14.98
CA GLY A 489 -0.09 27.22 -16.16
C GLY A 489 0.33 26.15 -17.17
N ARG A 490 -0.38 26.09 -18.30
CA ARG A 490 -0.14 25.11 -19.38
C ARG A 490 1.31 25.06 -19.88
N LYS A 491 2.04 26.17 -19.80
CA LYS A 491 3.42 26.34 -20.28
C LYS A 491 4.49 26.17 -19.18
N GLY A 492 4.09 25.86 -17.93
CA GLY A 492 4.97 25.67 -16.78
C GLY A 492 4.66 26.61 -15.60
N ILE A 493 5.59 26.74 -14.64
CA ILE A 493 5.41 27.64 -13.49
C ILE A 493 5.50 29.11 -13.93
N LEU A 494 4.47 29.88 -13.59
CA LEU A 494 4.36 31.32 -13.87
C LEU A 494 4.74 32.19 -12.66
N PHE A 495 4.54 31.69 -11.44
CA PHE A 495 4.76 32.42 -10.20
C PHE A 495 5.18 31.49 -9.07
N ALA A 496 6.02 31.98 -8.15
CA ALA A 496 6.27 31.34 -6.87
C ALA A 496 6.14 32.36 -5.72
N ALA A 497 5.44 31.99 -4.65
CA ALA A 497 5.20 32.90 -3.53
C ALA A 497 6.50 33.26 -2.80
N LEU A 498 6.52 34.49 -2.27
CA LEU A 498 7.73 35.21 -1.84
C LEU A 498 8.83 35.33 -2.92
N ALA A 499 8.59 34.91 -4.16
CA ALA A 499 9.56 34.96 -5.24
C ALA A 499 9.14 35.81 -6.44
N GLY A 500 7.84 35.93 -6.71
CA GLY A 500 7.28 36.64 -7.86
C GLY A 500 7.22 35.78 -9.13
N CYS A 501 6.92 36.45 -10.25
CA CYS A 501 7.07 35.93 -11.61
C CYS A 501 8.32 36.52 -12.29
N ASP A 502 8.88 35.85 -13.31
CA ASP A 502 9.91 36.45 -14.18
C ASP A 502 9.83 36.00 -15.65
N ARG A 503 8.72 36.32 -16.31
CA ARG A 503 8.79 36.71 -17.72
C ARG A 503 8.79 38.24 -17.76
N SER A 504 9.96 38.82 -18.06
CA SER A 504 10.21 40.27 -18.13
C SER A 504 9.68 41.05 -16.93
N HIS A 505 10.31 40.81 -15.76
CA HIS A 505 9.95 41.35 -14.45
C HIS A 505 9.28 42.74 -14.43
N PHE A 506 8.10 42.78 -13.80
CA PHE A 506 7.31 43.97 -13.43
C PHE A 506 6.62 44.73 -14.58
N MET A 507 5.33 44.46 -14.77
CA MET A 507 4.45 45.37 -15.50
C MET A 507 4.41 46.71 -14.76
N GLU A 508 4.83 47.79 -15.42
CA GLU A 508 4.76 49.16 -14.87
C GLU A 508 3.32 49.71 -14.83
N ASN A 509 2.33 48.97 -15.37
CA ASN A 509 0.92 49.38 -15.42
C ASN A 509 -0.05 48.26 -15.01
N ALA A 510 -0.62 48.41 -13.81
CA ALA A 510 -2.02 48.22 -13.39
C ALA A 510 -2.98 47.17 -14.02
N THR A 511 -2.54 46.05 -14.59
CA THR A 511 -3.41 44.88 -14.87
C THR A 511 -2.82 43.56 -14.36
N ALA A 512 -2.13 43.62 -13.22
CA ALA A 512 -1.54 42.44 -12.59
C ALA A 512 -2.51 41.75 -11.63
N HIS A 513 -2.61 40.43 -11.73
CA HIS A 513 -3.27 39.57 -10.74
C HIS A 513 -2.40 39.44 -9.50
N MET A 514 -2.96 39.46 -8.28
CA MET A 514 -2.18 39.33 -7.05
C MET A 514 -2.48 38.02 -6.32
N LEU A 515 -1.44 37.34 -5.86
CA LEU A 515 -1.52 36.27 -4.87
C LEU A 515 -0.79 36.75 -3.60
N LYS A 516 -1.57 37.20 -2.63
CA LYS A 516 -1.09 37.70 -1.33
C LYS A 516 -1.12 36.57 -0.31
N LEU A 517 -0.09 36.43 0.53
CA LEU A 517 -0.10 35.48 1.63
C LEU A 517 -0.79 36.09 2.86
N HIS A 518 -1.51 35.28 3.63
CA HIS A 518 -1.96 35.69 4.97
C HIS A 518 -0.74 35.80 5.90
N THR A 519 -0.74 36.85 6.73
CA THR A 519 0.36 37.26 7.63
C THR A 519 -0.03 37.10 9.09
#